data_AF-A0A7V1RG65-F1
#
_entry.id   AF-A0A7V1RG65-F1
#
_cell.length_a   1.000
_cell.length_b   1.000
_cell.length_c   1.000
_cell.angle_alpha   90.00
_cell.angle_beta   90.00
_cell.angle_gamma   90.00
#
_symmetry.space_group_name_H-M   'P 1'
#
loop_
_entity.id
_entity.type
_entity.pdbx_description
1 polymer ?
#
loop_
_entity_poly.entity_id
_entity_poly.type
_entity_poly.pdbx_seq_one_letter_code
_entity_poly.pdbx_strand_id
1 'polypeptide(L)'
;MRCLLLAGSALATALAIAGRPARTQMRPLTHRWVYLAHNLLPDENVPVVEGLLRRAAAAGYSGAVLADYKLNILDRMDERYFRHVDRIRKVARELRMELVPCVFPIGYSSGLLAHDPSLVEAMPVRDAEFRVRQGAARLVPDPDARVANGGFEESVGHRVAGWALQDEPGQATLVDREVRHGGAASLRLQDLGATNPPAGNGRVMQSVRLKPFRCYRVSFWARTRGLDTPGSVNCVVLPPRQGAPSLTHISLGVAPDQDWKLHQTVFNSQDNSSANLYIGVWGGRRGALWIDDVRLEEIGLVNVVRRDGCPLVVKGEDGTVYAEGRDYEPVRDPRMGTVPWEGEFELWHEPLDIRLAASSRIREGQRLRVSFYHPGLVHEGQAAACLTHPKVYALLRDQMERVQRLFQPATVFMQHDEIRCANWCGLCQARGVSPGRLLADNARRCVEIVRRASPQARVCVWSDMFDPHHNARGDYYLVNGSWAGSWEGLASDVVIVNWNAEQAARSLPFFAGRGHRQILAGYYDGDPAATLRWLETARGVRGVEGLMYTTWANRYDDLERFAGLLWRPAPK
;
A
#
# COMPACT_ATOMS: atom_id res chain seq x y z
N MET A 1 -43.85 61.22 65.70
CA MET A 1 -42.90 62.02 66.49
C MET A 1 -41.48 61.58 66.10
N ARG A 2 -40.70 62.51 65.53
CA ARG A 2 -39.25 62.51 65.22
C ARG A 2 -38.68 61.61 64.11
N CYS A 3 -38.18 62.32 63.09
CA CYS A 3 -37.16 61.96 62.09
C CYS A 3 -35.78 61.63 62.70
N LEU A 4 -34.90 60.92 61.97
CA LEU A 4 -33.65 61.43 61.35
C LEU A 4 -32.77 60.31 60.69
N LEU A 5 -32.46 60.51 59.40
CA LEU A 5 -31.17 60.40 58.65
C LEU A 5 -30.25 59.14 58.66
N LEU A 6 -30.15 58.54 57.45
CA LEU A 6 -28.98 58.12 56.62
C LEU A 6 -27.61 57.80 57.25
N ALA A 7 -27.06 56.62 56.91
CA ALA A 7 -25.68 56.42 56.45
C ALA A 7 -25.56 55.08 55.69
N GLY A 8 -24.96 55.09 54.49
CA GLY A 8 -24.78 53.92 53.63
C GLY A 8 -23.57 53.05 54.02
N SER A 9 -23.52 51.83 53.50
CA SER A 9 -22.29 51.04 53.43
C SER A 9 -22.36 50.05 52.26
N ALA A 10 -21.25 49.96 51.54
CA ALA A 10 -21.09 49.35 50.23
C ALA A 10 -21.20 47.82 50.23
N LEU A 11 -21.80 47.29 49.17
CA LEU A 11 -21.78 45.89 48.79
C LEU A 11 -20.41 45.59 48.14
N ALA A 12 -19.57 44.78 48.77
CA ALA A 12 -18.31 44.31 48.19
C ALA A 12 -18.57 43.10 47.29
N THR A 13 -18.58 43.32 45.98
CA THR A 13 -18.62 42.27 44.96
C THR A 13 -17.25 41.59 44.90
N ALA A 14 -17.15 40.36 45.41
CA ALA A 14 -15.96 39.52 45.23
C ALA A 14 -15.85 39.10 43.76
N LEU A 15 -14.96 39.76 43.00
CA LEU A 15 -14.53 39.27 41.70
C LEU A 15 -13.76 37.95 41.89
N ALA A 16 -14.39 36.84 41.54
CA ALA A 16 -13.67 35.60 41.26
C ALA A 16 -12.80 35.83 40.02
N ILE A 17 -11.49 36.03 40.23
CA ILE A 17 -10.50 36.02 39.16
C ILE A 17 -10.49 34.59 38.59
N ALA A 18 -11.22 34.38 37.50
CA ALA A 18 -11.07 33.19 36.68
C ALA A 18 -9.61 33.18 36.16
N GLY A 19 -8.77 32.37 36.80
CA GLY A 19 -7.41 32.12 36.32
C GLY A 19 -7.49 31.65 34.87
N ARG A 20 -6.84 32.37 33.97
CA ARG A 20 -6.60 31.89 32.60
C ARG A 20 -5.99 30.49 32.70
N PRO A 21 -6.45 29.50 31.91
CA PRO A 21 -5.77 28.21 31.87
C PRO A 21 -4.31 28.48 31.53
N ALA A 22 -3.40 28.00 32.36
CA ALA A 22 -1.98 28.09 32.10
C ALA A 22 -1.74 27.52 30.70
N ARG A 23 -1.17 28.32 29.79
CA ARG A 23 -0.68 27.82 28.50
C ARG A 23 0.33 26.74 28.82
N THR A 24 -0.04 25.47 28.75
CA THR A 24 0.89 24.35 28.83
C THR A 24 1.84 24.51 27.64
N GLN A 25 3.05 25.00 27.93
CA GLN A 25 4.13 25.05 26.95
C GLN A 25 4.38 23.63 26.44
N MET A 26 4.48 23.50 25.13
CA MET A 26 4.90 22.24 24.51
C MET A 26 6.28 21.88 25.07
N ARG A 27 6.44 20.64 25.53
CA ARG A 27 7.76 20.16 25.96
C ARG A 27 8.74 20.28 24.79
N PRO A 28 10.03 20.58 25.04
CA PRO A 28 11.02 20.61 23.98
C PRO A 28 11.00 19.29 23.20
N LEU A 29 10.96 19.38 21.86
CA LEU A 29 11.02 18.21 20.99
C LEU A 29 12.44 17.64 21.04
N THR A 30 12.59 16.45 21.62
CA THR A 30 13.89 15.78 21.80
C THR A 30 14.30 15.01 20.56
N HIS A 31 13.34 14.46 19.82
CA HIS A 31 13.58 13.78 18.55
C HIS A 31 13.25 14.72 17.39
N ARG A 32 14.28 15.30 16.78
CA ARG A 32 14.18 16.16 15.59
C ARG A 32 14.79 15.39 14.43
N TRP A 33 13.99 14.61 13.74
CA TRP A 33 14.48 13.64 12.76
C TRP A 33 14.29 14.09 11.32
N VAL A 34 15.11 13.54 10.43
CA VAL A 34 14.90 13.59 8.98
C VAL A 34 14.73 12.16 8.45
N TYR A 35 13.77 11.94 7.57
CA TYR A 35 13.56 10.67 6.89
C TYR A 35 14.40 10.63 5.61
N LEU A 36 15.27 9.63 5.49
CA LEU A 36 16.18 9.45 4.35
C LEU A 36 15.80 8.16 3.60
N ALA A 37 15.02 8.30 2.53
CA ALA A 37 14.66 7.22 1.61
C ALA A 37 15.72 7.05 0.50
N HIS A 38 16.97 6.77 0.88
CA HIS A 38 18.09 6.66 -0.05
C HIS A 38 18.66 5.24 -0.12
N ASN A 39 18.97 4.79 -1.33
CA ASN A 39 19.72 3.57 -1.59
C ASN A 39 21.22 3.85 -1.42
N LEU A 40 21.90 3.21 -0.46
CA LEU A 40 23.33 3.44 -0.21
C LEU A 40 24.27 2.61 -1.10
N LEU A 41 23.73 1.77 -2.00
CA LEU A 41 24.56 0.98 -2.92
C LEU A 41 25.25 1.82 -4.02
N PRO A 42 24.56 2.73 -4.74
CA PRO A 42 25.18 3.55 -5.77
C PRO A 42 26.17 4.56 -5.17
N ASP A 43 27.34 4.71 -5.80
CA ASP A 43 28.43 5.57 -5.33
C ASP A 43 28.00 7.05 -5.28
N GLU A 44 27.17 7.47 -6.23
CA GLU A 44 26.64 8.83 -6.37
C GLU A 44 25.69 9.26 -5.24
N ASN A 45 25.02 8.30 -4.59
CA ASN A 45 24.08 8.59 -3.51
C ASN A 45 24.80 8.90 -2.20
N VAL A 46 26.01 8.41 -2.01
CA VAL A 46 26.73 8.57 -0.74
C VAL A 46 27.06 10.04 -0.45
N PRO A 47 27.67 10.83 -1.35
CA PRO A 47 27.89 12.26 -1.13
C PRO A 47 26.58 13.05 -0.92
N VAL A 48 25.48 12.66 -1.57
CA VAL A 48 24.17 13.29 -1.37
C VAL A 48 23.68 13.09 0.06
N VAL A 49 23.71 11.85 0.55
CA VAL A 49 23.32 11.53 1.94
C VAL A 49 24.22 12.22 2.96
N GLU A 50 25.54 12.27 2.72
CA GLU A 50 26.46 13.04 3.58
C GLU A 50 26.10 14.53 3.64
N GLY A 51 25.83 15.13 2.48
CA GLY A 51 25.41 16.53 2.37
C GLY A 51 24.12 16.79 3.13
N LEU A 52 23.12 15.91 2.99
CA LEU A 52 21.85 15.99 3.72
C LEU A 52 22.04 15.88 5.23
N LEU A 53 22.87 14.94 5.71
CA LEU A 53 23.18 14.83 7.13
C LEU A 53 23.85 16.10 7.67
N ARG A 54 24.82 16.68 6.94
CA ARG A 54 25.48 17.92 7.35
C ARG A 54 24.51 19.11 7.40
N ARG A 55 23.64 19.24 6.38
CA ARG A 55 22.58 20.26 6.34
C ARG A 55 21.60 20.09 7.51
N ALA A 56 21.14 18.86 7.75
CA ALA A 56 20.25 18.54 8.86
C ALA A 56 20.90 18.86 10.23
N ALA A 57 22.15 18.44 10.45
CA ALA A 57 22.87 18.76 11.68
C ALA A 57 23.00 20.28 11.89
N ALA A 58 23.40 21.03 10.86
CA ALA A 58 23.51 22.48 10.92
C ALA A 58 22.16 23.17 11.19
N ALA A 59 21.08 22.60 10.67
CA ALA A 59 19.71 23.05 10.92
C ALA A 59 19.17 22.64 12.30
N GLY A 60 19.90 21.81 13.07
CA GLY A 60 19.53 21.43 14.44
C GLY A 60 18.72 20.13 14.56
N TYR A 61 18.70 19.29 13.53
CA TYR A 61 18.18 17.93 13.63
C TYR A 61 19.08 17.06 14.52
N SER A 62 18.50 16.09 15.22
CA SER A 62 19.19 15.21 16.18
C SER A 62 19.39 13.78 15.67
N GLY A 63 18.76 13.42 14.54
CA GLY A 63 18.89 12.08 13.98
C GLY A 63 18.28 11.95 12.59
N ALA A 64 18.53 10.81 11.96
CA ALA A 64 18.04 10.47 10.64
C ALA A 64 17.53 9.02 10.62
N VAL A 65 16.32 8.83 10.09
CA VAL A 65 15.81 7.50 9.75
C VAL A 65 16.39 7.11 8.40
N LEU A 66 17.04 5.95 8.34
CA LEU A 66 17.57 5.39 7.11
C LEU A 66 16.60 4.33 6.58
N ALA A 67 15.81 4.70 5.58
CA ALA A 67 14.89 3.82 4.88
C ALA A 67 15.52 3.32 3.58
N ASP A 68 16.52 2.45 3.71
CA ASP A 68 17.19 1.80 2.59
C ASP A 68 16.67 0.38 2.42
N TYR A 69 16.16 0.06 1.22
CA TYR A 69 15.73 -1.29 0.84
C TYR A 69 16.79 -2.36 1.15
N LYS A 70 18.08 -2.03 1.04
CA LYS A 70 19.20 -2.97 1.24
C LYS A 70 19.31 -3.51 2.66
N LEU A 71 18.70 -2.84 3.65
CA LEU A 71 18.60 -3.36 5.03
C LEU A 71 17.83 -4.70 5.11
N ASN A 72 17.01 -5.01 4.10
CA ASN A 72 16.24 -6.26 4.01
C ASN A 72 17.03 -7.40 3.31
N ILE A 73 18.14 -7.09 2.65
CA ILE A 73 18.91 -8.06 1.83
C ILE A 73 20.41 -7.94 2.09
N LEU A 74 20.80 -7.64 3.33
CA LEU A 74 22.21 -7.44 3.71
C LEU A 74 23.10 -8.66 3.42
N ASP A 75 22.56 -9.86 3.41
CA ASP A 75 23.23 -11.10 3.00
C ASP A 75 23.63 -11.15 1.52
N ARG A 76 23.01 -10.31 0.68
CA ARG A 76 23.27 -10.22 -0.77
C ARG A 76 24.15 -9.04 -1.16
N MET A 77 24.57 -8.23 -0.18
CA MET A 77 25.36 -7.03 -0.43
C MET A 77 26.85 -7.34 -0.56
N ASP A 78 27.51 -6.59 -1.44
CA ASP A 78 28.97 -6.63 -1.62
C ASP A 78 29.68 -5.70 -0.62
N GLU A 79 31.02 -5.78 -0.56
CA GLU A 79 31.84 -4.94 0.31
C GLU A 79 31.66 -3.44 0.05
N ARG A 80 31.30 -3.04 -1.17
CA ARG A 80 31.09 -1.62 -1.52
C ARG A 80 29.93 -1.05 -0.70
N TYR A 81 28.80 -1.76 -0.62
CA TYR A 81 27.68 -1.33 0.21
C TYR A 81 28.10 -1.10 1.67
N PHE A 82 28.84 -2.05 2.26
CA PHE A 82 29.28 -1.93 3.65
C PHE A 82 30.25 -0.77 3.87
N ARG A 83 31.17 -0.50 2.93
CA ARG A 83 32.02 0.70 2.97
C ARG A 83 31.20 1.99 2.95
N HIS A 84 30.12 2.04 2.17
CA HIS A 84 29.24 3.21 2.12
C HIS A 84 28.49 3.40 3.43
N VAL A 85 27.94 2.32 4.00
CA VAL A 85 27.31 2.37 5.32
C VAL A 85 28.28 2.85 6.38
N ASP A 86 29.52 2.35 6.42
CA ASP A 86 30.53 2.79 7.39
C ASP A 86 30.89 4.26 7.24
N ARG A 87 30.97 4.76 6.00
CA ARG A 87 31.17 6.18 5.70
C ARG A 87 30.03 7.04 6.24
N ILE A 88 28.78 6.67 5.98
CA ILE A 88 27.60 7.37 6.51
C ILE A 88 27.54 7.30 8.04
N ARG A 89 27.84 6.14 8.65
CA ARG A 89 27.92 5.99 10.12
C ARG A 89 29.00 6.87 10.74
N LYS A 90 30.15 7.05 10.06
CA LYS A 90 31.21 7.96 10.52
C LYS A 90 30.72 9.40 10.52
N VAL A 91 30.10 9.86 9.43
CA VAL A 91 29.54 11.22 9.32
C VAL A 91 28.45 11.45 10.37
N ALA A 92 27.52 10.52 10.56
CA ALA A 92 26.49 10.64 11.60
C ALA A 92 27.08 10.79 13.01
N ARG A 93 28.14 10.01 13.34
CA ARG A 93 28.86 10.13 14.61
C ARG A 93 29.58 11.48 14.76
N GLU A 94 30.27 11.94 13.71
CA GLU A 94 30.94 13.27 13.69
C GLU A 94 29.93 14.39 13.98
N LEU A 95 28.72 14.29 13.41
CA LEU A 95 27.64 15.26 13.56
C LEU A 95 26.80 15.06 14.82
N ARG A 96 27.07 14.02 15.62
CA ARG A 96 26.26 13.60 16.78
C ARG A 96 24.78 13.38 16.43
N MET A 97 24.52 12.89 15.21
CA MET A 97 23.19 12.50 14.76
C MET A 97 22.98 11.00 15.00
N GLU A 98 21.85 10.65 15.59
CA GLU A 98 21.40 9.26 15.66
C GLU A 98 21.05 8.75 14.25
N LEU A 99 21.52 7.54 13.90
CA LEU A 99 21.10 6.87 12.67
C LEU A 99 20.15 5.72 13.03
N VAL A 100 18.91 5.80 12.55
CA VAL A 100 17.82 4.90 12.91
C VAL A 100 17.50 3.99 11.71
N PRO A 101 17.94 2.73 11.69
CA PRO A 101 17.65 1.81 10.59
C PRO A 101 16.16 1.44 10.55
N CYS A 102 15.60 1.48 9.34
CA CYS A 102 14.23 1.05 9.07
C CYS A 102 14.21 -0.44 8.70
N VAL A 103 13.40 -1.25 9.38
CA VAL A 103 13.36 -2.72 9.27
C VAL A 103 11.92 -3.23 9.19
N PHE A 104 11.79 -4.52 8.88
CA PHE A 104 10.52 -5.27 8.88
C PHE A 104 9.46 -4.70 7.92
N PRO A 105 9.74 -4.75 6.60
CA PRO A 105 8.85 -4.21 5.58
C PRO A 105 7.64 -5.13 5.35
N ILE A 106 6.66 -5.15 6.25
CA ILE A 106 5.51 -6.07 6.15
C ILE A 106 4.49 -5.63 5.08
N GLY A 107 4.28 -4.33 4.89
CA GLY A 107 3.39 -3.82 3.83
C GLY A 107 4.08 -3.73 2.47
N TYR A 108 5.33 -3.27 2.44
CA TYR A 108 6.17 -3.12 1.25
C TYR A 108 7.23 -4.21 1.15
N SER A 109 6.82 -5.47 1.04
CA SER A 109 7.68 -6.62 1.35
C SER A 109 8.70 -7.04 0.31
N SER A 110 8.92 -6.31 -0.78
CA SER A 110 9.82 -6.75 -1.87
C SER A 110 11.21 -7.17 -1.37
N GLY A 111 11.77 -6.49 -0.36
CA GLY A 111 13.08 -6.87 0.21
C GLY A 111 13.05 -8.18 1.01
N LEU A 112 11.94 -8.49 1.68
CA LEU A 112 11.73 -9.79 2.33
C LEU A 112 11.43 -10.87 1.28
N LEU A 113 10.62 -10.55 0.28
CA LEU A 113 10.17 -11.48 -0.76
C LEU A 113 11.27 -11.82 -1.76
N ALA A 114 12.34 -11.02 -1.87
CA ALA A 114 13.53 -11.37 -2.63
C ALA A 114 14.16 -12.70 -2.15
N HIS A 115 14.00 -13.04 -0.86
CA HIS A 115 14.46 -14.30 -0.25
C HIS A 115 13.60 -15.50 -0.56
N ASP A 116 12.31 -15.27 -0.64
CA ASP A 116 11.34 -16.29 -1.00
C ASP A 116 10.02 -15.61 -1.39
N PRO A 117 9.73 -15.50 -2.69
CA PRO A 117 8.53 -14.81 -3.15
C PRO A 117 7.27 -15.56 -2.78
N SER A 118 7.34 -16.85 -2.43
CA SER A 118 6.18 -17.59 -1.96
C SER A 118 5.69 -17.11 -0.59
N LEU A 119 6.47 -16.31 0.16
CA LEU A 119 6.04 -15.75 1.44
C LEU A 119 5.03 -14.61 1.33
N VAL A 120 4.70 -14.16 0.11
CA VAL A 120 3.65 -13.17 -0.14
C VAL A 120 2.29 -13.64 0.40
N GLU A 121 1.46 -12.70 0.88
CA GLU A 121 0.06 -13.00 1.14
C GLU A 121 -0.67 -13.26 -0.18
N ALA A 122 -1.52 -14.29 -0.20
CA ALA A 122 -2.05 -14.83 -1.45
C ALA A 122 -3.54 -15.14 -1.35
N MET A 123 -4.28 -14.75 -2.38
CA MET A 123 -5.72 -14.97 -2.52
C MET A 123 -6.01 -16.31 -3.21
N PRO A 124 -7.00 -17.08 -2.74
CA PRO A 124 -7.32 -18.37 -3.34
C PRO A 124 -8.07 -18.22 -4.67
N VAL A 125 -7.70 -19.07 -5.63
CA VAL A 125 -8.54 -19.48 -6.75
C VAL A 125 -9.05 -20.89 -6.46
N ARG A 126 -10.36 -21.13 -6.57
CA ARG A 126 -10.99 -22.38 -6.10
C ARG A 126 -11.71 -23.13 -7.21
N ASP A 127 -11.21 -24.29 -7.60
CA ASP A 127 -11.84 -25.24 -8.54
C ASP A 127 -11.93 -24.75 -9.99
N ALA A 128 -10.88 -24.09 -10.50
CA ALA A 128 -10.84 -23.52 -11.85
C ALA A 128 -10.91 -24.63 -12.87
N GLU A 129 -11.68 -24.42 -13.93
CA GLU A 129 -11.86 -25.48 -14.93
C GLU A 129 -10.64 -25.54 -15.83
N PHE A 130 -9.98 -26.69 -15.86
CA PHE A 130 -8.89 -26.97 -16.78
C PHE A 130 -9.29 -28.14 -17.68
N ARG A 131 -8.79 -28.15 -18.90
CA ARG A 131 -9.00 -29.26 -19.84
C ARG A 131 -7.67 -29.74 -20.39
N VAL A 132 -7.50 -31.05 -20.39
CA VAL A 132 -6.32 -31.70 -20.93
C VAL A 132 -6.38 -31.68 -22.44
N ARG A 133 -5.36 -31.10 -23.06
CA ARG A 133 -5.11 -31.16 -24.49
C ARG A 133 -3.62 -31.34 -24.76
N GLN A 134 -3.26 -32.26 -25.63
CA GLN A 134 -1.87 -32.46 -26.07
C GLN A 134 -0.91 -32.67 -24.89
N GLY A 135 -1.33 -33.48 -23.90
CA GLY A 135 -0.49 -33.81 -22.74
C GLY A 135 -0.33 -32.70 -21.70
N ALA A 136 -1.14 -31.64 -21.77
CA ALA A 136 -1.14 -30.57 -20.78
C ALA A 136 -2.56 -30.12 -20.44
N ALA A 137 -2.84 -29.81 -19.17
CA ALA A 137 -4.09 -29.19 -18.76
C ALA A 137 -3.97 -27.67 -18.82
N ARG A 138 -4.88 -27.03 -19.56
CA ARG A 138 -4.98 -25.58 -19.72
C ARG A 138 -6.29 -25.06 -19.17
N LEU A 139 -6.31 -23.82 -18.68
CA LEU A 139 -7.56 -23.19 -18.25
C LEU A 139 -8.60 -23.24 -19.38
N VAL A 140 -9.84 -23.53 -19.02
CA VAL A 140 -11.03 -23.25 -19.82
C VAL A 140 -11.64 -21.97 -19.24
N PRO A 141 -11.41 -20.80 -19.85
CA PRO A 141 -11.88 -19.54 -19.28
C PRO A 141 -13.40 -19.53 -19.13
N ASP A 142 -13.90 -18.88 -18.08
CA ASP A 142 -15.32 -18.65 -17.89
C ASP A 142 -15.92 -17.88 -19.07
N PRO A 143 -16.80 -18.50 -19.88
CA PRO A 143 -17.33 -17.86 -21.08
C PRO A 143 -18.19 -16.64 -20.76
N ASP A 144 -18.72 -16.52 -19.54
CA ASP A 144 -19.55 -15.41 -19.09
C ASP A 144 -18.75 -14.19 -18.60
N ALA A 145 -17.46 -14.36 -18.31
CA ALA A 145 -16.57 -13.27 -17.95
C ALA A 145 -16.08 -12.56 -19.22
N ARG A 146 -16.91 -11.65 -19.74
CA ARG A 146 -16.64 -10.87 -20.96
C ARG A 146 -17.22 -9.47 -20.86
N VAL A 147 -16.68 -8.55 -21.66
CA VAL A 147 -17.25 -7.21 -21.89
C VAL A 147 -17.97 -7.22 -23.23
N ALA A 148 -19.22 -6.76 -23.24
CA ALA A 148 -19.96 -6.48 -24.47
C ALA A 148 -19.49 -5.17 -25.10
N ASN A 149 -19.30 -5.15 -26.42
CA ASN A 149 -18.94 -3.95 -27.20
C ASN A 149 -17.69 -3.22 -26.65
N GLY A 150 -16.63 -3.99 -26.37
CA GLY A 150 -15.37 -3.47 -25.81
C GLY A 150 -14.55 -2.60 -26.77
N GLY A 151 -14.76 -2.73 -28.08
CA GLY A 151 -14.21 -1.84 -29.12
C GLY A 151 -15.12 -0.66 -29.49
N PHE A 152 -16.26 -0.50 -28.80
CA PHE A 152 -17.18 0.63 -29.00
C PHE A 152 -17.76 0.79 -30.43
N GLU A 153 -17.84 -0.32 -31.18
CA GLU A 153 -18.30 -0.39 -32.57
C GLU A 153 -19.81 -0.12 -32.71
N GLU A 154 -20.59 -0.57 -31.72
CA GLU A 154 -22.05 -0.45 -31.72
C GLU A 154 -22.48 0.81 -30.96
N SER A 155 -23.08 1.78 -31.65
CA SER A 155 -23.51 3.04 -31.05
C SER A 155 -24.69 3.69 -31.77
N VAL A 156 -25.52 4.44 -31.05
CA VAL A 156 -26.52 5.37 -31.61
C VAL A 156 -26.07 6.80 -31.30
N GLY A 157 -25.64 7.54 -32.32
CA GLY A 157 -24.92 8.79 -32.11
C GLY A 157 -23.62 8.54 -31.33
N HIS A 158 -23.42 9.25 -30.21
CA HIS A 158 -22.27 9.02 -29.32
C HIS A 158 -22.58 8.10 -28.14
N ARG A 159 -23.78 7.51 -28.05
CA ARG A 159 -24.14 6.56 -27.00
C ARG A 159 -23.76 5.15 -27.41
N VAL A 160 -22.82 4.54 -26.69
CA VAL A 160 -22.36 3.17 -26.97
C VAL A 160 -23.34 2.12 -26.41
N ALA A 161 -23.57 1.05 -27.16
CA ALA A 161 -24.42 -0.06 -26.74
C ALA A 161 -23.69 -0.97 -25.72
N GLY A 162 -24.44 -1.63 -24.84
CA GLY A 162 -23.89 -2.60 -23.88
C GLY A 162 -23.27 -2.02 -22.61
N TRP A 163 -23.08 -0.70 -22.53
CA TRP A 163 -22.57 -0.01 -21.34
C TRP A 163 -23.71 0.61 -20.54
N ALA A 164 -23.88 0.19 -19.28
CA ALA A 164 -24.97 0.59 -18.40
C ALA A 164 -24.85 2.05 -17.92
N LEU A 165 -23.64 2.58 -17.86
CA LEU A 165 -23.37 3.99 -17.62
C LEU A 165 -22.37 4.50 -18.67
N GLN A 166 -22.58 5.73 -19.11
CA GLN A 166 -21.68 6.52 -19.92
C GLN A 166 -21.88 7.99 -19.52
N ASP A 167 -20.85 8.65 -19.02
CA ASP A 167 -20.94 10.07 -18.63
C ASP A 167 -21.03 10.97 -19.88
N GLU A 168 -22.06 11.82 -19.93
CA GLU A 168 -22.30 12.86 -20.95
C GLU A 168 -21.97 12.45 -22.42
N PRO A 169 -22.69 11.47 -23.01
CA PRO A 169 -22.48 11.06 -24.41
C PRO A 169 -22.65 12.22 -25.39
N GLY A 170 -21.65 12.42 -26.25
CA GLY A 170 -21.58 13.50 -27.24
C GLY A 170 -21.03 14.83 -26.72
N GLN A 171 -20.74 14.92 -25.42
CA GLN A 171 -20.08 16.08 -24.82
C GLN A 171 -18.75 15.68 -24.19
N ALA A 172 -18.78 14.84 -23.15
CA ALA A 172 -17.58 14.39 -22.45
C ALA A 172 -17.03 13.09 -23.03
N THR A 173 -17.92 12.18 -23.46
CA THR A 173 -17.57 10.90 -24.09
C THR A 173 -18.09 10.85 -25.51
N LEU A 174 -17.21 10.61 -26.49
CA LEU A 174 -17.51 10.65 -27.91
C LEU A 174 -17.06 9.35 -28.56
N VAL A 175 -17.94 8.74 -29.36
CA VAL A 175 -17.52 7.72 -30.33
C VAL A 175 -16.69 8.40 -31.41
N ASP A 176 -15.41 8.04 -31.52
CA ASP A 176 -14.44 8.58 -32.47
C ASP A 176 -14.16 7.51 -33.54
N ARG A 177 -14.35 7.87 -34.82
CA ARG A 177 -14.14 6.95 -35.96
C ARG A 177 -12.84 7.24 -36.69
N GLU A 178 -12.12 8.30 -36.35
CA GLU A 178 -10.86 8.68 -36.99
C GLU A 178 -9.67 8.14 -36.21
N VAL A 179 -9.66 8.36 -34.89
CA VAL A 179 -8.62 7.88 -33.99
C VAL A 179 -9.12 6.63 -33.29
N ARG A 180 -8.59 5.48 -33.68
CA ARG A 180 -8.94 4.15 -33.16
C ARG A 180 -7.73 3.23 -33.14
N HIS A 181 -7.78 2.19 -32.31
CA HIS A 181 -6.76 1.15 -32.27
C HIS A 181 -7.22 -0.05 -33.12
N GLY A 182 -8.40 -0.58 -32.79
CA GLY A 182 -9.06 -1.67 -33.52
C GLY A 182 -10.24 -1.17 -34.36
N GLY A 183 -10.80 -2.08 -35.16
CA GLY A 183 -12.11 -1.92 -35.79
C GLY A 183 -12.39 -0.58 -36.50
N ALA A 184 -13.58 -0.02 -36.27
CA ALA A 184 -14.08 1.19 -36.90
C ALA A 184 -14.37 2.33 -35.92
N ALA A 185 -14.28 2.10 -34.61
CA ALA A 185 -14.51 3.12 -33.59
C ALA A 185 -13.59 2.98 -32.37
N SER A 186 -13.50 4.05 -31.57
CA SER A 186 -13.01 4.02 -30.20
C SER A 186 -13.81 5.00 -29.34
N LEU A 187 -13.63 4.96 -28.01
CA LEU A 187 -14.25 5.93 -27.11
C LEU A 187 -13.25 7.04 -26.74
N ARG A 188 -13.52 8.27 -27.17
CA ARG A 188 -12.77 9.46 -26.80
C ARG A 188 -13.40 10.18 -25.61
N LEU A 189 -12.58 10.52 -24.63
CA LEU A 189 -12.90 11.39 -23.50
C LEU A 189 -12.13 12.69 -23.69
N GLN A 190 -12.79 13.85 -23.57
CA GLN A 190 -12.17 15.12 -23.92
C GLN A 190 -12.58 16.26 -22.99
N ASP A 191 -11.57 17.03 -22.55
CA ASP A 191 -11.71 18.31 -21.86
C ASP A 191 -12.75 18.28 -20.72
N LEU A 192 -12.67 17.23 -19.91
CA LEU A 192 -13.68 16.82 -18.92
C LEU A 192 -13.99 17.90 -17.88
N GLY A 193 -13.04 18.78 -17.56
CA GLY A 193 -13.27 19.90 -16.66
C GLY A 193 -14.26 20.92 -17.20
N ALA A 194 -14.40 21.01 -18.52
CA ALA A 194 -15.38 21.86 -19.20
C ALA A 194 -16.62 21.08 -19.67
N THR A 195 -16.46 19.81 -20.07
CA THR A 195 -17.55 19.00 -20.65
C THR A 195 -18.39 18.24 -19.63
N ASN A 196 -17.91 18.07 -18.38
CA ASN A 196 -18.70 17.49 -17.28
C ASN A 196 -18.41 18.15 -15.91
N PRO A 197 -18.67 19.46 -15.74
CA PRO A 197 -18.43 20.16 -14.48
C PRO A 197 -19.49 19.83 -13.40
N PRO A 198 -19.16 19.95 -12.10
CA PRO A 198 -17.83 20.26 -11.56
C PRO A 198 -16.95 19.01 -11.38
N ALA A 199 -17.50 17.81 -11.63
CA ALA A 199 -16.86 16.55 -11.26
C ALA A 199 -15.71 16.15 -12.19
N GLY A 200 -15.71 16.60 -13.45
CA GLY A 200 -14.69 16.25 -14.44
C GLY A 200 -14.67 14.77 -14.79
N ASN A 201 -15.79 14.05 -14.64
CA ASN A 201 -15.83 12.61 -14.90
C ASN A 201 -16.06 12.32 -16.37
N GLY A 202 -15.35 11.34 -16.90
CA GLY A 202 -15.66 10.71 -18.18
C GLY A 202 -15.50 9.21 -17.99
N ARG A 203 -16.59 8.47 -17.85
CA ARG A 203 -16.52 7.04 -17.51
C ARG A 203 -17.56 6.26 -18.30
N VAL A 204 -17.23 5.00 -18.53
CA VAL A 204 -18.20 3.96 -18.93
C VAL A 204 -18.21 2.86 -17.88
N MET A 205 -19.37 2.22 -17.69
CA MET A 205 -19.50 1.06 -16.81
C MET A 205 -20.35 -0.04 -17.40
N GLN A 206 -19.93 -1.29 -17.18
CA GLN A 206 -20.71 -2.47 -17.48
C GLN A 206 -20.75 -3.40 -16.26
N SER A 207 -21.93 -3.94 -15.94
CA SER A 207 -22.06 -5.03 -14.97
C SER A 207 -21.62 -6.33 -15.63
N VAL A 208 -20.59 -6.96 -15.08
CA VAL A 208 -20.00 -8.21 -15.60
C VAL A 208 -20.32 -9.38 -14.68
N ARG A 209 -20.49 -10.58 -15.27
CA ARG A 209 -20.65 -11.83 -14.51
C ARG A 209 -19.30 -12.42 -14.19
N LEU A 210 -19.19 -12.99 -13.00
CA LEU A 210 -17.99 -13.63 -12.49
C LEU A 210 -18.36 -14.93 -11.78
N LYS A 211 -17.38 -15.81 -11.60
CA LYS A 211 -17.45 -16.89 -10.62
C LYS A 211 -16.69 -16.47 -9.37
N PRO A 212 -17.20 -16.76 -8.16
CA PRO A 212 -16.46 -16.55 -6.93
C PRO A 212 -15.11 -17.28 -6.93
N PHE A 213 -14.12 -16.68 -6.29
CA PHE A 213 -12.77 -17.18 -6.07
C PHE A 213 -12.08 -17.59 -7.38
N ARG A 214 -12.11 -16.67 -8.35
CA ARG A 214 -11.41 -16.75 -9.64
C ARG A 214 -10.46 -15.58 -9.81
N CYS A 215 -9.48 -15.77 -10.69
CA CYS A 215 -8.56 -14.72 -11.09
C CYS A 215 -8.95 -14.21 -12.49
N TYR A 216 -9.06 -12.90 -12.64
CA TYR A 216 -9.48 -12.25 -13.87
C TYR A 216 -8.50 -11.16 -14.26
N ARG A 217 -8.39 -10.92 -15.57
CA ARG A 217 -7.67 -9.80 -16.15
C ARG A 217 -8.64 -8.89 -16.88
N VAL A 218 -8.51 -7.60 -16.66
CA VAL A 218 -9.07 -6.58 -17.55
C VAL A 218 -7.91 -5.95 -18.32
N SER A 219 -8.06 -5.82 -19.64
CA SER A 219 -7.09 -5.15 -20.49
C SER A 219 -7.79 -4.22 -21.47
N PHE A 220 -7.15 -3.11 -21.83
CA PHE A 220 -7.64 -2.18 -22.84
C PHE A 220 -6.50 -1.37 -23.43
N TRP A 221 -6.66 -0.87 -24.65
CA TRP A 221 -5.71 0.05 -25.26
C TRP A 221 -6.10 1.49 -24.92
N ALA A 222 -5.10 2.30 -24.59
CA ALA A 222 -5.30 3.72 -24.36
C ALA A 222 -4.28 4.57 -25.10
N ARG A 223 -4.76 5.71 -25.62
CA ARG A 223 -3.95 6.78 -26.21
C ARG A 223 -4.29 8.08 -25.52
N THR A 224 -3.32 8.97 -25.30
CA THR A 224 -3.56 10.28 -24.70
C THR A 224 -2.93 11.39 -25.51
N ARG A 225 -3.48 12.60 -25.36
CA ARG A 225 -2.91 13.82 -25.94
C ARG A 225 -3.15 15.00 -25.01
N GLY A 226 -2.07 15.62 -24.53
CA GLY A 226 -2.10 16.76 -23.63
C GLY A 226 -2.94 16.55 -22.38
N LEU A 227 -3.08 15.29 -21.91
CA LEU A 227 -3.89 14.96 -20.76
C LEU A 227 -3.19 15.45 -19.49
N ASP A 228 -3.75 16.47 -18.84
CA ASP A 228 -3.10 17.13 -17.70
C ASP A 228 -3.40 16.47 -16.33
N THR A 229 -4.12 15.35 -16.37
CA THR A 229 -4.56 14.55 -15.22
C THR A 229 -4.43 13.03 -15.51
N PRO A 230 -3.27 12.55 -15.98
CA PRO A 230 -3.15 11.16 -16.43
C PRO A 230 -3.26 10.14 -15.27
N GLY A 231 -2.92 10.53 -14.04
CA GLY A 231 -3.14 9.70 -12.84
C GLY A 231 -4.61 9.53 -12.45
N SER A 232 -5.53 10.29 -13.07
CA SER A 232 -6.97 10.15 -12.88
C SER A 232 -7.61 9.10 -13.78
N VAL A 233 -6.85 8.52 -14.73
CA VAL A 233 -7.32 7.40 -15.56
C VAL A 233 -7.32 6.13 -14.71
N ASN A 234 -8.47 5.48 -14.61
CA ASN A 234 -8.64 4.31 -13.74
C ASN A 234 -9.43 3.19 -14.43
N CYS A 235 -9.12 1.96 -14.02
CA CYS A 235 -9.89 0.75 -14.30
C CYS A 235 -10.31 0.12 -12.97
N VAL A 236 -11.59 0.27 -12.63
CA VAL A 236 -12.10 -0.03 -11.29
C VAL A 236 -13.12 -1.16 -11.40
N VAL A 237 -12.92 -2.24 -10.64
CA VAL A 237 -13.88 -3.33 -10.52
C VAL A 237 -14.51 -3.28 -9.14
N LEU A 238 -15.76 -2.84 -9.07
CA LEU A 238 -16.47 -2.67 -7.81
C LEU A 238 -17.41 -3.85 -7.55
N PRO A 239 -17.38 -4.46 -6.35
CA PRO A 239 -18.43 -5.36 -5.91
C PRO A 239 -19.82 -4.69 -5.98
N PRO A 240 -20.90 -5.44 -6.19
CA PRO A 240 -22.25 -4.88 -6.24
C PRO A 240 -22.72 -4.36 -4.87
N ARG A 241 -22.08 -4.78 -3.78
CA ARG A 241 -22.36 -4.29 -2.43
C ARG A 241 -21.91 -2.84 -2.28
N GLN A 242 -22.85 -1.95 -1.94
CA GLN A 242 -22.55 -0.55 -1.68
C GLN A 242 -21.50 -0.40 -0.55
N GLY A 243 -20.49 0.44 -0.80
CA GLY A 243 -19.41 0.71 0.16
C GLY A 243 -18.35 -0.39 0.27
N ALA A 244 -18.44 -1.47 -0.51
CA ALA A 244 -17.36 -2.45 -0.59
C ALA A 244 -16.10 -1.84 -1.22
N PRO A 245 -14.90 -2.27 -0.79
CA PRO A 245 -13.66 -1.86 -1.44
C PRO A 245 -13.60 -2.38 -2.89
N SER A 246 -12.87 -1.67 -3.74
CA SER A 246 -12.56 -2.13 -5.10
C SER A 246 -11.83 -3.47 -5.06
N LEU A 247 -12.02 -4.28 -6.11
CA LEU A 247 -11.22 -5.50 -6.33
C LEU A 247 -9.91 -5.21 -7.06
N THR A 248 -9.81 -4.04 -7.71
CA THR A 248 -8.60 -3.57 -8.41
C THR A 248 -8.02 -2.34 -7.72
N HIS A 249 -6.68 -2.31 -7.60
CA HIS A 249 -5.96 -1.21 -6.97
C HIS A 249 -4.66 -0.85 -7.69
N ILE A 250 -4.48 -1.26 -8.95
CA ILE A 250 -3.24 -1.03 -9.70
C ILE A 250 -3.20 0.39 -10.28
N SER A 251 -2.04 1.04 -10.15
CA SER A 251 -1.72 2.29 -10.85
C SER A 251 -1.42 1.99 -12.31
N LEU A 252 -2.21 2.54 -13.24
CA LEU A 252 -2.06 2.25 -14.67
C LEU A 252 -0.81 2.90 -15.31
N GLY A 253 -0.26 3.95 -14.69
CA GLY A 253 0.93 4.64 -15.22
C GLY A 253 0.69 5.25 -16.60
N VAL A 254 -0.51 5.78 -16.84
CA VAL A 254 -0.85 6.54 -18.05
C VAL A 254 0.02 7.80 -18.11
N ALA A 255 0.48 8.16 -19.31
CA ALA A 255 1.27 9.37 -19.53
C ALA A 255 0.39 10.53 -20.06
N PRO A 256 0.79 11.80 -19.86
CA PRO A 256 0.08 12.95 -20.45
C PRO A 256 -0.08 12.86 -21.97
N ASP A 257 0.98 12.40 -22.63
CA ASP A 257 1.04 12.11 -24.05
C ASP A 257 1.61 10.71 -24.24
N GLN A 258 0.84 9.84 -24.90
CA GLN A 258 1.29 8.52 -25.32
C GLN A 258 0.49 8.08 -26.54
N ASP A 259 1.13 7.33 -27.43
CA ASP A 259 0.38 6.57 -28.43
C ASP A 259 -0.38 5.39 -27.76
N TRP A 260 -1.08 4.61 -28.57
CA TRP A 260 -1.76 3.39 -28.13
C TRP A 260 -0.82 2.49 -27.33
N LYS A 261 -1.15 2.29 -26.06
CA LYS A 261 -0.47 1.38 -25.14
C LYS A 261 -1.49 0.49 -24.47
N LEU A 262 -1.16 -0.79 -24.35
CA LEU A 262 -1.96 -1.74 -23.59
C LEU A 262 -1.82 -1.44 -22.09
N HIS A 263 -2.96 -1.26 -21.44
CA HIS A 263 -3.09 -1.15 -19.99
C HIS A 263 -3.89 -2.33 -19.46
N GLN A 264 -3.60 -2.73 -18.23
CA GLN A 264 -4.20 -3.93 -17.66
C GLN A 264 -4.23 -3.90 -16.14
N THR A 265 -5.16 -4.68 -15.58
CA THR A 265 -5.26 -4.97 -14.14
C THR A 265 -5.66 -6.42 -13.95
N VAL A 266 -5.21 -7.03 -12.86
CA VAL A 266 -5.57 -8.39 -12.46
C VAL A 266 -6.24 -8.33 -11.09
N PHE A 267 -7.31 -9.09 -10.92
CA PHE A 267 -8.04 -9.13 -9.66
C PHE A 267 -8.55 -10.53 -9.33
N ASN A 268 -8.80 -10.77 -8.04
CA ASN A 268 -9.54 -11.93 -7.57
C ASN A 268 -11.01 -11.53 -7.38
N SER A 269 -11.97 -12.33 -7.84
CA SER A 269 -13.40 -12.05 -7.62
C SER A 269 -13.83 -12.15 -6.16
N GLN A 270 -13.00 -12.74 -5.29
CA GLN A 270 -13.33 -13.02 -3.88
C GLN A 270 -14.63 -13.82 -3.81
N ASP A 271 -15.59 -13.48 -2.96
CA ASP A 271 -16.89 -14.16 -2.89
C ASP A 271 -17.92 -13.64 -3.91
N ASN A 272 -17.55 -12.73 -4.82
CA ASN A 272 -18.48 -12.08 -5.74
C ASN A 272 -18.77 -12.91 -7.00
N SER A 273 -20.05 -12.97 -7.39
CA SER A 273 -20.53 -13.57 -8.65
C SER A 273 -20.79 -12.55 -9.76
N SER A 274 -20.60 -11.27 -9.47
CA SER A 274 -20.69 -10.16 -10.42
C SER A 274 -19.92 -8.97 -9.89
N ALA A 275 -19.62 -8.02 -10.78
CA ALA A 275 -19.02 -6.74 -10.41
C ALA A 275 -19.40 -5.66 -11.43
N ASN A 276 -19.24 -4.40 -11.06
CA ASN A 276 -19.34 -3.27 -11.98
C ASN A 276 -17.92 -2.89 -12.43
N LEU A 277 -17.62 -3.09 -13.70
CA LEU A 277 -16.37 -2.67 -14.33
C LEU A 277 -16.52 -1.24 -14.84
N TYR A 278 -15.75 -0.32 -14.27
CA TYR A 278 -15.61 1.05 -14.75
C TYR A 278 -14.27 1.25 -15.43
N ILE A 279 -14.27 2.01 -16.54
CA ILE A 279 -13.05 2.52 -17.17
C ILE A 279 -13.28 3.99 -17.53
N GLY A 280 -12.30 4.84 -17.27
CA GLY A 280 -12.37 6.25 -17.61
C GLY A 280 -11.53 7.14 -16.71
N VAL A 281 -11.94 8.39 -16.58
CA VAL A 281 -11.27 9.43 -15.80
C VAL A 281 -12.19 9.95 -14.70
N TRP A 282 -11.63 10.08 -13.49
CA TRP A 282 -12.27 10.72 -12.35
C TRP A 282 -11.61 12.06 -12.06
N GLY A 283 -12.35 13.17 -12.10
CA GLY A 283 -11.76 14.49 -11.86
C GLY A 283 -10.80 14.97 -12.96
N GLY A 284 -11.06 14.60 -14.22
CA GLY A 284 -10.30 15.06 -15.38
C GLY A 284 -10.46 16.57 -15.61
N ARG A 285 -9.43 17.18 -16.19
CA ARG A 285 -9.44 18.62 -16.56
C ARG A 285 -9.33 18.82 -18.07
N ARG A 286 -8.12 18.93 -18.61
CA ARG A 286 -7.89 19.20 -20.04
C ARG A 286 -7.23 18.04 -20.75
N GLY A 287 -7.36 18.05 -22.08
CA GLY A 287 -6.74 17.07 -22.97
C GLY A 287 -7.69 15.94 -23.33
N ALA A 288 -7.16 14.93 -24.00
CA ALA A 288 -7.94 13.82 -24.53
C ALA A 288 -7.35 12.45 -24.16
N LEU A 289 -8.25 11.49 -23.93
CA LEU A 289 -7.98 10.07 -23.75
C LEU A 289 -8.84 9.30 -24.74
N TRP A 290 -8.25 8.38 -25.50
CA TRP A 290 -8.98 7.38 -26.27
C TRP A 290 -8.83 6.02 -25.60
N ILE A 291 -9.93 5.27 -25.53
CA ILE A 291 -10.01 3.92 -24.98
C ILE A 291 -10.55 3.01 -26.07
N ASP A 292 -9.95 1.84 -26.23
CA ASP A 292 -10.36 0.86 -27.23
C ASP A 292 -10.04 -0.58 -26.78
N ASP A 293 -10.66 -1.55 -27.45
CA ASP A 293 -10.40 -2.99 -27.29
C ASP A 293 -10.44 -3.48 -25.83
N VAL A 294 -11.46 -3.06 -25.07
CA VAL A 294 -11.66 -3.50 -23.69
C VAL A 294 -11.99 -4.99 -23.65
N ARG A 295 -11.25 -5.74 -22.84
CA ARG A 295 -11.44 -7.18 -22.61
C ARG A 295 -11.46 -7.50 -21.12
N LEU A 296 -12.29 -8.47 -20.77
CA LEU A 296 -12.30 -9.16 -19.48
C LEU A 296 -12.14 -10.64 -19.79
N GLU A 297 -11.25 -11.32 -19.08
CA GLU A 297 -11.01 -12.76 -19.24
C GLU A 297 -10.66 -13.41 -17.89
N GLU A 298 -11.12 -14.65 -17.66
CA GLU A 298 -10.57 -15.49 -16.58
C GLU A 298 -9.16 -15.93 -16.97
N ILE A 299 -8.21 -15.80 -16.05
CA ILE A 299 -6.81 -16.17 -16.29
C ILE A 299 -6.37 -17.34 -15.41
N GLY A 300 -5.40 -18.09 -15.92
CA GLY A 300 -4.93 -19.34 -15.34
C GLY A 300 -3.84 -19.15 -14.31
N LEU A 301 -2.85 -20.04 -14.34
CA LEU A 301 -1.73 -20.08 -13.42
C LEU A 301 -0.72 -18.96 -13.69
N VAL A 302 -0.92 -17.81 -13.05
CA VAL A 302 0.02 -16.66 -13.03
C VAL A 302 0.41 -16.37 -11.59
N ASN A 303 1.71 -16.20 -11.31
CA ASN A 303 2.25 -15.95 -9.98
C ASN A 303 1.77 -16.99 -8.94
N VAL A 304 1.89 -18.28 -9.26
CA VAL A 304 1.36 -19.37 -8.43
C VAL A 304 2.16 -19.52 -7.14
N VAL A 305 1.58 -19.12 -6.01
CA VAL A 305 2.23 -19.18 -4.70
C VAL A 305 2.30 -20.62 -4.19
N ARG A 306 3.50 -21.10 -3.84
CA ARG A 306 3.75 -22.49 -3.42
C ARG A 306 4.38 -22.55 -2.02
N ARG A 307 3.56 -22.74 -0.98
CA ARG A 307 3.99 -22.95 0.41
C ARG A 307 2.86 -23.49 1.28
N ASP A 308 3.16 -23.78 2.55
CA ASP A 308 2.13 -24.08 3.56
C ASP A 308 1.07 -22.98 3.61
N GLY A 309 -0.20 -23.40 3.60
CA GLY A 309 -1.36 -22.52 3.49
C GLY A 309 -1.74 -22.09 2.06
N CYS A 310 -0.92 -22.41 1.06
CA CYS A 310 -1.19 -22.12 -0.34
C CYS A 310 -1.00 -23.38 -1.22
N PRO A 311 -1.78 -24.46 -1.01
CA PRO A 311 -1.63 -25.67 -1.82
C PRO A 311 -2.11 -25.44 -3.27
N LEU A 312 -1.41 -26.07 -4.22
CA LEU A 312 -1.95 -26.36 -5.55
C LEU A 312 -2.68 -27.69 -5.49
N VAL A 313 -3.96 -27.71 -5.84
CA VAL A 313 -4.79 -28.92 -5.79
C VAL A 313 -5.41 -29.14 -7.17
N VAL A 314 -5.12 -30.29 -7.78
CA VAL A 314 -5.67 -30.72 -9.07
C VAL A 314 -6.60 -31.89 -8.86
N LYS A 315 -7.89 -31.73 -9.19
CA LYS A 315 -8.92 -32.76 -9.01
C LYS A 315 -9.61 -33.11 -10.33
N GLY A 316 -10.01 -34.36 -10.50
CA GLY A 316 -11.01 -34.75 -11.49
C GLY A 316 -12.41 -34.27 -11.08
N GLU A 317 -13.35 -34.28 -12.04
CA GLU A 317 -14.77 -33.98 -11.75
C GLU A 317 -15.42 -35.02 -10.83
N ASP A 318 -14.86 -36.23 -10.79
CA ASP A 318 -15.22 -37.31 -9.86
C ASP A 318 -14.68 -37.12 -8.43
N GLY A 319 -13.92 -36.04 -8.19
CA GLY A 319 -13.29 -35.75 -6.91
C GLY A 319 -11.93 -36.43 -6.71
N THR A 320 -11.43 -37.22 -7.67
CA THR A 320 -10.11 -37.84 -7.58
C THR A 320 -9.03 -36.77 -7.50
N VAL A 321 -8.21 -36.78 -6.44
CA VAL A 321 -7.07 -35.87 -6.30
C VAL A 321 -5.85 -36.46 -7.01
N TYR A 322 -5.26 -35.67 -7.90
CA TYR A 322 -4.03 -36.00 -8.61
C TYR A 322 -2.81 -35.46 -7.88
N ALA A 323 -1.71 -36.21 -7.93
CA ALA A 323 -0.49 -35.91 -7.22
C ALA A 323 0.57 -35.32 -8.15
N GLU A 324 1.14 -34.17 -7.76
CA GLU A 324 2.31 -33.60 -8.41
C GLU A 324 3.51 -34.57 -8.34
N GLY A 325 4.30 -34.63 -9.40
CA GLY A 325 5.41 -35.57 -9.58
C GLY A 325 5.01 -36.99 -9.99
N ARG A 326 3.71 -37.33 -9.94
CA ARG A 326 3.18 -38.64 -10.38
C ARG A 326 2.21 -38.53 -11.54
N ASP A 327 1.24 -37.65 -11.41
CA ASP A 327 0.18 -37.42 -12.41
C ASP A 327 0.48 -36.22 -13.29
N TYR A 328 1.17 -35.22 -12.76
CA TYR A 328 1.60 -34.04 -13.49
C TYR A 328 2.97 -33.58 -12.99
N GLU A 329 3.71 -32.88 -13.85
CA GLU A 329 5.02 -32.32 -13.54
C GLU A 329 4.92 -31.20 -12.47
N PRO A 330 6.00 -30.94 -11.71
CA PRO A 330 6.02 -29.83 -10.77
C PRO A 330 5.66 -28.48 -11.41
N VAL A 331 4.64 -27.80 -10.87
CA VAL A 331 4.21 -26.48 -11.34
C VAL A 331 4.99 -25.40 -10.61
N ARG A 332 5.90 -24.74 -11.31
CA ARG A 332 6.69 -23.60 -10.81
C ARG A 332 6.67 -22.47 -11.80
N ASP A 333 6.32 -21.29 -11.33
CA ASP A 333 6.34 -20.07 -12.14
C ASP A 333 7.74 -19.45 -12.09
N PRO A 334 8.52 -19.46 -13.19
CA PRO A 334 9.87 -18.92 -13.20
C PRO A 334 9.90 -17.39 -13.15
N ARG A 335 8.78 -16.69 -13.40
CA ARG A 335 8.68 -15.23 -13.35
C ARG A 335 8.15 -14.71 -12.01
N MET A 336 7.60 -15.59 -11.19
CA MET A 336 6.97 -15.21 -9.92
C MET A 336 8.01 -14.61 -8.97
N GLY A 337 7.81 -13.33 -8.63
CA GLY A 337 8.66 -12.66 -7.66
C GLY A 337 10.06 -12.35 -8.18
N THR A 338 10.27 -12.30 -9.49
CA THR A 338 11.57 -12.00 -10.10
C THR A 338 11.50 -10.93 -11.18
N VAL A 339 10.34 -10.32 -11.41
CA VAL A 339 10.11 -9.37 -12.50
C VAL A 339 9.42 -8.11 -11.95
N PRO A 340 10.00 -6.91 -12.16
CA PRO A 340 11.28 -6.66 -12.84
C PRO A 340 12.51 -7.06 -12.02
N TRP A 341 12.36 -7.25 -10.70
CA TRP A 341 13.45 -7.59 -9.79
C TRP A 341 13.04 -8.69 -8.80
N GLU A 342 14.03 -9.28 -8.12
CA GLU A 342 13.77 -10.24 -7.04
C GLU A 342 12.89 -9.62 -5.95
N GLY A 343 11.81 -10.32 -5.60
CA GLY A 343 10.80 -9.88 -4.65
C GLY A 343 9.66 -9.05 -5.25
N GLU A 344 9.72 -8.73 -6.54
CA GLU A 344 8.67 -7.99 -7.26
C GLU A 344 7.93 -8.90 -8.24
N PHE A 345 6.65 -8.60 -8.46
CA PHE A 345 5.74 -9.43 -9.24
C PHE A 345 5.25 -8.66 -10.44
N GLU A 346 5.49 -9.21 -11.62
CA GLU A 346 4.81 -8.75 -12.81
C GLU A 346 3.32 -9.05 -12.67
N LEU A 347 2.50 -8.06 -13.00
CA LEU A 347 1.05 -8.17 -12.86
C LEU A 347 0.46 -9.32 -13.68
N TRP A 348 1.00 -9.54 -14.89
CA TRP A 348 0.53 -10.57 -15.81
C TRP A 348 1.63 -11.01 -16.77
N HIS A 349 1.69 -12.32 -17.01
CA HIS A 349 2.42 -12.99 -18.08
C HIS A 349 1.61 -14.21 -18.56
N GLU A 350 2.06 -14.85 -19.64
CA GLU A 350 1.40 -16.04 -20.17
C GLU A 350 1.20 -17.11 -19.08
N PRO A 351 -0.05 -17.56 -18.82
CA PRO A 351 -0.31 -18.53 -17.77
C PRO A 351 0.40 -19.86 -18.00
N LEU A 352 0.78 -20.53 -16.91
CA LEU A 352 1.38 -21.85 -16.98
C LEU A 352 0.35 -22.93 -17.34
N ASP A 353 0.81 -23.89 -18.13
CA ASP A 353 0.13 -25.17 -18.34
C ASP A 353 0.51 -26.18 -17.24
N ILE A 354 -0.42 -27.06 -16.84
CA ILE A 354 -0.11 -28.22 -16.00
C ILE A 354 0.27 -29.38 -16.91
N ARG A 355 1.57 -29.65 -17.08
CA ARG A 355 2.07 -30.74 -17.93
C ARG A 355 1.86 -32.09 -17.28
N LEU A 356 1.35 -33.07 -18.03
CA LEU A 356 1.12 -34.41 -17.51
C LEU A 356 2.42 -35.20 -17.46
N ALA A 357 2.60 -36.00 -16.41
CA ALA A 357 3.70 -36.95 -16.33
C ALA A 357 3.47 -38.14 -17.27
N ALA A 358 4.54 -38.82 -17.70
CA ALA A 358 4.43 -39.99 -18.57
C ALA A 358 3.56 -41.11 -17.97
N SER A 359 3.56 -41.26 -16.64
CA SER A 359 2.76 -42.24 -15.90
C SER A 359 1.41 -41.69 -15.40
N SER A 360 0.91 -40.62 -16.01
CA SER A 360 -0.26 -39.92 -15.49
C SER A 360 -1.52 -40.77 -15.47
N ARG A 361 -2.30 -40.65 -14.39
CA ARG A 361 -3.68 -41.15 -14.34
C ARG A 361 -4.67 -40.20 -15.03
N ILE A 362 -4.26 -38.96 -15.30
CA ILE A 362 -5.06 -37.95 -16.01
C ILE A 362 -5.07 -38.29 -17.50
N ARG A 363 -6.24 -38.23 -18.14
CA ARG A 363 -6.43 -38.63 -19.54
C ARG A 363 -6.64 -37.44 -20.47
N GLU A 364 -6.30 -37.62 -21.74
CA GLU A 364 -6.58 -36.63 -22.79
C GLU A 364 -8.08 -36.26 -22.82
N GLY A 365 -8.36 -34.96 -22.98
CA GLY A 365 -9.72 -34.44 -23.01
C GLY A 365 -10.41 -34.31 -21.64
N GLN A 366 -9.83 -34.86 -20.57
CA GLN A 366 -10.37 -34.82 -19.22
C GLN A 366 -10.50 -33.38 -18.71
N ARG A 367 -11.60 -33.11 -17.97
CA ARG A 367 -11.80 -31.87 -17.24
C ARG A 367 -11.29 -32.01 -15.81
N LEU A 368 -10.66 -30.94 -15.33
CA LEU A 368 -10.07 -30.86 -14.00
C LEU A 368 -10.58 -29.62 -13.28
N ARG A 369 -10.62 -29.69 -11.94
CA ARG A 369 -10.84 -28.58 -11.02
C ARG A 369 -9.52 -28.26 -10.33
N VAL A 370 -8.97 -27.08 -10.62
CA VAL A 370 -7.66 -26.66 -10.13
C VAL A 370 -7.83 -25.52 -9.13
N SER A 371 -7.39 -25.74 -7.89
CA SER A 371 -7.33 -24.70 -6.86
C SER A 371 -5.89 -24.29 -6.62
N PHE A 372 -5.62 -22.99 -6.54
CA PHE A 372 -4.28 -22.43 -6.33
C PHE A 372 -4.37 -21.06 -5.66
N TYR A 373 -3.24 -20.39 -5.46
CA TYR A 373 -3.17 -19.08 -4.82
C TYR A 373 -2.30 -18.12 -5.64
N HIS A 374 -2.68 -16.85 -5.68
CA HIS A 374 -1.95 -15.79 -6.38
C HIS A 374 -1.82 -14.54 -5.49
N PRO A 375 -0.78 -13.71 -5.65
CA PRO A 375 -0.55 -12.53 -4.80
C PRO A 375 -1.60 -11.44 -5.03
N GLY A 376 -1.97 -10.73 -3.96
CA GLY A 376 -2.72 -9.47 -4.07
C GLY A 376 -1.77 -8.30 -4.27
N LEU A 377 -1.73 -7.75 -5.47
CA LEU A 377 -0.87 -6.62 -5.84
C LEU A 377 -1.66 -5.30 -5.79
N VAL A 378 -1.01 -4.24 -5.31
CA VAL A 378 -1.61 -2.90 -5.15
C VAL A 378 -0.67 -1.82 -5.69
N HIS A 379 -1.23 -0.74 -6.23
CA HIS A 379 -0.53 0.40 -6.83
C HIS A 379 0.49 -0.03 -7.89
N GLU A 380 1.76 0.34 -7.75
CA GLU A 380 2.87 -0.02 -8.64
C GLU A 380 3.47 -1.41 -8.32
N GLY A 381 2.62 -2.37 -7.90
CA GLY A 381 3.05 -3.75 -7.62
C GLY A 381 3.44 -4.02 -6.16
N GLN A 382 3.02 -3.18 -5.22
CA GLN A 382 3.17 -3.44 -3.79
C GLN A 382 2.61 -4.82 -3.43
N ALA A 383 3.43 -5.60 -2.72
CA ALA A 383 3.09 -6.91 -2.21
C ALA A 383 3.34 -6.99 -0.70
N ALA A 384 2.33 -7.45 0.05
CA ALA A 384 2.44 -7.67 1.50
C ALA A 384 2.87 -9.11 1.81
N ALA A 385 3.72 -9.30 2.81
CA ALA A 385 4.09 -10.62 3.29
C ALA A 385 2.99 -11.26 4.14
N CYS A 386 2.96 -12.60 4.15
CA CYS A 386 2.08 -13.37 5.01
C CYS A 386 2.39 -13.10 6.49
N LEU A 387 1.36 -12.78 7.27
CA LEU A 387 1.51 -12.46 8.70
C LEU A 387 1.80 -13.68 9.59
N THR A 388 1.61 -14.91 9.10
CA THR A 388 1.63 -16.11 9.96
C THR A 388 2.70 -17.14 9.62
N HIS A 389 3.27 -17.09 8.42
CA HIS A 389 4.22 -18.13 7.98
C HIS A 389 5.53 -18.08 8.78
N PRO A 390 6.01 -19.20 9.37
CA PRO A 390 7.17 -19.20 10.26
C PRO A 390 8.46 -18.71 9.60
N LYS A 391 8.66 -19.00 8.30
CA LYS A 391 9.83 -18.54 7.55
C LYS A 391 9.93 -17.02 7.43
N VAL A 392 8.81 -16.28 7.49
CA VAL A 392 8.85 -14.79 7.56
C VAL A 392 9.61 -14.37 8.81
N TYR A 393 9.24 -14.90 9.97
CA TYR A 393 9.91 -14.59 11.24
C TYR A 393 11.36 -15.06 11.30
N ALA A 394 11.72 -16.13 10.58
CA ALA A 394 13.10 -16.57 10.46
C ALA A 394 13.95 -15.55 9.67
N LEU A 395 13.44 -15.06 8.55
CA LEU A 395 14.09 -14.02 7.74
C LEU A 395 14.21 -12.69 8.50
N LEU A 396 13.11 -12.23 9.14
CA LEU A 396 13.14 -11.00 9.93
C LEU A 396 14.18 -11.06 11.06
N ARG A 397 14.38 -12.24 11.66
CA ARG A 397 15.41 -12.45 12.69
C ARG A 397 16.82 -12.31 12.13
N ASP A 398 17.13 -13.00 11.03
CA ASP A 398 18.45 -12.88 10.38
C ASP A 398 18.72 -11.43 9.92
N GLN A 399 17.74 -10.78 9.30
CA GLN A 399 17.83 -9.37 8.90
C GLN A 399 18.12 -8.45 10.10
N MET A 400 17.38 -8.60 11.20
CA MET A 400 17.61 -7.81 12.41
C MET A 400 18.99 -8.07 13.03
N GLU A 401 19.45 -9.33 13.05
CA GLU A 401 20.79 -9.66 13.54
C GLU A 401 21.89 -9.02 12.69
N ARG A 402 21.72 -8.95 11.36
CA ARG A 402 22.64 -8.24 10.46
C ARG A 402 22.62 -6.74 10.70
N VAL A 403 21.43 -6.14 10.84
CA VAL A 403 21.29 -4.72 11.17
C VAL A 403 21.94 -4.42 12.53
N GLN A 404 21.76 -5.28 13.53
CA GLN A 404 22.41 -5.13 14.83
C GLN A 404 23.95 -5.17 14.71
N ARG A 405 24.50 -6.14 13.97
CA ARG A 405 25.95 -6.23 13.76
C ARG A 405 26.50 -5.01 13.03
N LEU A 406 25.76 -4.48 12.06
CA LEU A 406 26.20 -3.38 11.22
C LEU A 406 26.07 -2.03 11.92
N PHE A 407 24.95 -1.75 12.59
CA PHE A 407 24.65 -0.41 13.11
C PHE A 407 24.81 -0.29 14.63
N GLN A 408 24.59 -1.36 15.40
CA GLN A 408 24.40 -1.32 16.85
C GLN A 408 23.44 -0.18 17.27
N PRO A 409 22.23 -0.13 16.69
CA PRO A 409 21.37 1.04 16.78
C PRO A 409 20.79 1.25 18.18
N ALA A 410 20.72 2.52 18.60
CA ALA A 410 20.00 2.93 19.81
C ALA A 410 18.47 2.96 19.62
N THR A 411 18.01 3.13 18.37
CA THR A 411 16.61 3.06 17.98
C THR A 411 16.46 2.27 16.69
N VAL A 412 15.45 1.42 16.61
CA VAL A 412 15.06 0.68 15.40
C VAL A 412 13.66 1.11 15.00
N PHE A 413 13.43 1.33 13.70
CA PHE A 413 12.14 1.72 13.16
C PHE A 413 11.52 0.54 12.41
N MET A 414 10.44 -0.03 12.92
CA MET A 414 9.65 -1.04 12.20
C MET A 414 8.69 -0.35 11.22
N GLN A 415 8.67 -0.81 9.97
CA GLN A 415 7.79 -0.24 8.94
C GLN A 415 6.31 -0.53 9.27
N HIS A 416 5.83 -1.75 9.05
CA HIS A 416 4.44 -2.16 9.36
C HIS A 416 3.33 -1.23 8.84
N ASP A 417 3.63 -0.34 7.90
CA ASP A 417 2.70 0.60 7.27
C ASP A 417 1.97 -0.06 6.09
N GLU A 418 0.76 0.43 5.84
CA GLU A 418 0.00 0.20 4.61
C GLU A 418 -0.08 -1.27 4.14
N ILE A 419 -0.45 -2.18 5.04
CA ILE A 419 -0.64 -3.61 4.73
C ILE A 419 -1.99 -3.76 4.01
N ARG A 420 -1.97 -3.68 2.67
CA ARG A 420 -3.16 -3.61 1.81
C ARG A 420 -3.72 -4.95 1.35
N CYS A 421 -3.04 -6.06 1.63
CA CYS A 421 -3.54 -7.41 1.41
C CYS A 421 -3.20 -8.30 2.60
N ALA A 422 -4.19 -8.98 3.17
CA ALA A 422 -4.00 -9.83 4.35
C ALA A 422 -5.10 -10.87 4.52
N ASN A 423 -4.74 -11.96 5.21
CA ASN A 423 -5.68 -12.94 5.76
C ASN A 423 -6.46 -13.77 4.72
N TRP A 424 -5.84 -14.14 3.59
CA TRP A 424 -6.47 -14.97 2.57
C TRP A 424 -5.92 -16.39 2.52
N CYS A 425 -4.62 -16.56 2.77
CA CYS A 425 -3.99 -17.88 2.72
C CYS A 425 -4.50 -18.78 3.85
N GLY A 426 -4.44 -20.09 3.61
CA GLY A 426 -4.93 -21.11 4.53
C GLY A 426 -4.27 -21.08 5.91
N LEU A 427 -2.99 -20.69 6.02
CA LEU A 427 -2.33 -20.53 7.32
C LEU A 427 -2.92 -19.38 8.14
N CYS A 428 -3.17 -18.23 7.51
CA CYS A 428 -3.80 -17.09 8.18
C CYS A 428 -5.22 -17.45 8.62
N GLN A 429 -6.01 -18.04 7.71
CA GLN A 429 -7.39 -18.43 7.99
C GLN A 429 -7.49 -19.52 9.08
N ALA A 430 -6.56 -20.49 9.11
CA ALA A 430 -6.53 -21.54 10.12
C ALA A 430 -6.32 -21.02 11.56
N ARG A 431 -5.84 -19.78 11.73
CA ARG A 431 -5.73 -19.16 13.06
C ARG A 431 -7.09 -18.84 13.68
N GLY A 432 -8.16 -18.72 12.88
CA GLY A 432 -9.52 -18.43 13.37
C GLY A 432 -9.67 -17.07 14.06
N VAL A 433 -8.83 -16.08 13.72
CA VAL A 433 -8.86 -14.73 14.30
C VAL A 433 -8.90 -13.65 13.21
N SER A 434 -9.26 -12.42 13.57
CA SER A 434 -9.31 -11.29 12.64
C SER A 434 -7.92 -10.88 12.11
N PRO A 435 -7.83 -10.21 10.95
CA PRO A 435 -6.58 -9.61 10.48
C PRO A 435 -5.92 -8.70 11.52
N GLY A 436 -6.70 -7.88 12.23
CA GLY A 436 -6.21 -7.06 13.34
C GLY A 436 -5.49 -7.90 14.41
N ARG A 437 -6.05 -9.04 14.82
CA ARG A 437 -5.37 -9.95 15.77
C ARG A 437 -4.13 -10.62 15.18
N LEU A 438 -4.14 -10.97 13.89
CA LEU A 438 -2.95 -11.48 13.20
C LEU A 438 -1.82 -10.46 13.19
N LEU A 439 -2.12 -9.20 12.89
CA LEU A 439 -1.14 -8.11 12.90
C LEU A 439 -0.67 -7.81 14.32
N ALA A 440 -1.55 -7.85 15.32
CA ALA A 440 -1.15 -7.71 16.72
C ALA A 440 -0.13 -8.78 17.13
N ASP A 441 -0.37 -10.05 16.76
CA ASP A 441 0.56 -11.15 17.00
C ASP A 441 1.87 -10.98 16.23
N ASN A 442 1.81 -10.56 14.96
CA ASN A 442 2.98 -10.29 14.14
C ASN A 442 3.85 -9.18 14.75
N ALA A 443 3.25 -8.02 15.08
CA ALA A 443 3.95 -6.88 15.65
C ALA A 443 4.62 -7.26 16.98
N ARG A 444 3.93 -8.01 17.85
CA ARG A 444 4.50 -8.49 19.12
C ARG A 444 5.76 -9.34 18.89
N ARG A 445 5.71 -10.29 17.96
CA ARG A 445 6.86 -11.13 17.60
C ARG A 445 8.01 -10.33 16.99
N CYS A 446 7.70 -9.32 16.17
CA CYS A 446 8.71 -8.42 15.60
C CYS A 446 9.42 -7.61 16.71
N VAL A 447 8.67 -7.07 17.68
CA VAL A 447 9.25 -6.41 18.87
C VAL A 447 10.14 -7.38 19.65
N GLU A 448 9.72 -8.63 19.84
CA GLU A 448 10.52 -9.66 20.51
C GLU A 448 11.82 -9.98 19.75
N ILE A 449 11.79 -10.01 18.41
CA ILE A 449 12.97 -10.19 17.57
C ILE A 449 13.95 -9.02 17.79
N VAL A 450 13.46 -7.77 17.76
CA VAL A 450 14.31 -6.59 18.01
C VAL A 450 14.92 -6.66 19.40
N ARG A 451 14.13 -6.94 20.44
CA ARG A 451 14.62 -7.00 21.82
C ARG A 451 15.62 -8.12 22.07
N ARG A 452 15.54 -9.23 21.34
CA ARG A 452 16.55 -10.30 21.42
C ARG A 452 17.87 -9.89 20.79
N ALA A 453 17.84 -9.20 19.65
CA ALA A 453 19.05 -8.75 18.96
C ALA A 453 19.66 -7.49 19.60
N SER A 454 18.82 -6.56 20.04
CA SER A 454 19.19 -5.27 20.63
C SER A 454 18.32 -4.94 21.85
N PRO A 455 18.64 -5.49 23.04
CA PRO A 455 17.80 -5.35 24.24
C PRO A 455 17.59 -3.91 24.72
N GLN A 456 18.50 -3.00 24.39
CA GLN A 456 18.46 -1.59 24.80
C GLN A 456 17.88 -0.67 23.72
N ALA A 457 17.61 -1.19 22.52
CA ALA A 457 17.08 -0.35 21.44
C ALA A 457 15.65 0.12 21.75
N ARG A 458 15.41 1.41 21.54
CA ARG A 458 14.05 1.94 21.40
C ARG A 458 13.43 1.35 20.13
N VAL A 459 12.17 0.93 20.22
CA VAL A 459 11.41 0.48 19.05
C VAL A 459 10.43 1.56 18.63
N CYS A 460 10.49 1.96 17.37
CA CYS A 460 9.53 2.85 16.72
C CYS A 460 8.70 2.07 15.68
N VAL A 461 7.49 2.54 15.38
CA VAL A 461 6.65 1.97 14.31
C VAL A 461 5.74 3.04 13.69
N TRP A 462 5.43 2.94 12.39
CA TRP A 462 4.41 3.79 11.78
C TRP A 462 3.02 3.59 12.43
N SER A 463 2.21 4.65 12.48
CA SER A 463 0.94 4.64 13.21
C SER A 463 -0.23 3.95 12.52
N ASP A 464 -0.29 4.02 11.19
CA ASP A 464 -1.54 3.89 10.43
C ASP A 464 -2.22 2.55 10.59
N MET A 465 -1.45 1.46 10.54
CA MET A 465 -1.99 0.11 10.72
C MET A 465 -2.41 -0.19 12.16
N PHE A 466 -2.13 0.72 13.10
CA PHE A 466 -2.47 0.62 14.52
C PHE A 466 -3.40 1.76 15.00
N ASP A 467 -3.84 2.65 14.12
CA ASP A 467 -4.72 3.77 14.45
C ASP A 467 -6.15 3.52 13.92
N PRO A 468 -7.17 3.35 14.80
CA PRO A 468 -8.56 3.15 14.37
C PRO A 468 -9.16 4.36 13.63
N HIS A 469 -8.51 5.52 13.71
CA HIS A 469 -8.88 6.72 12.97
C HIS A 469 -8.09 6.86 11.66
N HIS A 470 -7.36 5.81 11.28
CA HIS A 470 -6.57 5.73 10.07
C HIS A 470 -6.83 4.41 9.31
N ASN A 471 -5.81 3.55 9.17
CA ASN A 471 -5.88 2.30 8.41
C ASN A 471 -6.34 1.11 9.25
N ALA A 472 -6.37 1.20 10.60
CA ALA A 472 -6.78 0.11 11.48
C ALA A 472 -8.32 -0.10 11.55
N ARG A 473 -8.96 -0.25 10.39
CA ARG A 473 -10.42 -0.36 10.21
C ARG A 473 -10.80 -1.50 9.25
N GLY A 474 -12.11 -1.68 9.05
CA GLY A 474 -12.66 -2.60 8.04
C GLY A 474 -12.67 -1.98 6.64
N ASP A 475 -13.00 -2.80 5.64
CA ASP A 475 -13.09 -2.42 4.22
C ASP A 475 -11.81 -1.73 3.70
N TYR A 476 -10.64 -2.17 4.19
CA TYR A 476 -9.35 -1.63 3.82
C TYR A 476 -8.71 -2.48 2.71
N TYR A 477 -8.75 -2.00 1.47
CA TYR A 477 -8.16 -2.67 0.30
C TYR A 477 -8.56 -4.16 0.21
N LEU A 478 -7.58 -5.04 -0.02
CA LEU A 478 -7.74 -6.48 -0.21
C LEU A 478 -7.57 -7.24 1.11
N VAL A 479 -8.05 -6.69 2.24
CA VAL A 479 -7.93 -7.34 3.54
C VAL A 479 -9.20 -8.13 3.85
N ASN A 480 -9.04 -9.43 4.09
CA ASN A 480 -10.14 -10.31 4.46
C ASN A 480 -10.51 -10.13 5.94
N GLY A 481 -11.25 -9.05 6.24
CA GLY A 481 -11.74 -8.70 7.57
C GLY A 481 -11.37 -7.28 7.97
N SER A 482 -11.18 -7.06 9.26
CA SER A 482 -10.86 -5.74 9.81
C SER A 482 -9.51 -5.72 10.53
N TRP A 483 -8.79 -4.63 10.37
CA TRP A 483 -7.58 -4.35 11.14
C TRP A 483 -7.84 -3.91 12.59
N ALA A 484 -9.11 -3.70 12.97
CA ALA A 484 -9.46 -3.33 14.33
C ALA A 484 -8.82 -4.28 15.36
N GLY A 485 -8.17 -3.70 16.38
CA GLY A 485 -7.45 -4.44 17.43
C GLY A 485 -5.99 -4.74 17.11
N SER A 486 -5.46 -4.32 15.96
CA SER A 486 -4.03 -4.44 15.60
C SER A 486 -3.10 -3.81 16.64
N TRP A 487 -3.50 -2.68 17.21
CA TRP A 487 -2.75 -1.94 18.24
C TRP A 487 -2.53 -2.71 19.55
N GLU A 488 -3.26 -3.81 19.79
CA GLU A 488 -3.03 -4.68 20.95
C GLU A 488 -1.72 -5.50 20.84
N GLY A 489 -1.04 -5.43 19.70
CA GLY A 489 0.31 -5.99 19.51
C GLY A 489 1.43 -5.13 20.06
N LEU A 490 1.17 -3.85 20.32
CA LEU A 490 2.20 -2.88 20.70
C LEU A 490 2.23 -2.69 22.23
N ALA A 491 3.39 -2.94 22.83
CA ALA A 491 3.63 -2.56 24.22
C ALA A 491 3.76 -1.04 24.34
N SER A 492 3.41 -0.47 25.51
CA SER A 492 3.36 0.99 25.72
C SER A 492 4.71 1.70 25.56
N ASP A 493 5.82 0.98 25.64
CA ASP A 493 7.17 1.52 25.43
C ASP A 493 7.54 1.69 23.94
N VAL A 494 6.81 1.03 23.03
CA VAL A 494 6.92 1.23 21.58
C VAL A 494 6.48 2.65 21.23
N VAL A 495 7.35 3.38 20.53
CA VAL A 495 7.11 4.76 20.10
C VAL A 495 6.35 4.75 18.78
N ILE A 496 5.26 5.51 18.73
CA ILE A 496 4.43 5.63 17.53
C ILE A 496 4.94 6.80 16.69
N VAL A 497 5.31 6.52 15.45
CA VAL A 497 5.61 7.55 14.45
C VAL A 497 4.31 7.87 13.73
N ASN A 498 3.63 8.90 14.22
CA ASN A 498 2.28 9.26 13.82
C ASN A 498 2.32 10.09 12.54
N TRP A 499 1.60 9.66 11.51
CA TRP A 499 1.48 10.37 10.24
C TRP A 499 0.04 10.81 9.90
N ASN A 500 -0.91 10.70 10.84
CA ASN A 500 -2.32 11.06 10.64
C ASN A 500 -2.62 12.52 11.06
N ALA A 501 -2.04 13.47 10.34
CA ALA A 501 -2.23 14.91 10.62
C ALA A 501 -3.71 15.34 10.47
N GLU A 502 -4.44 14.74 9.53
CA GLU A 502 -5.85 15.09 9.24
C GLU A 502 -6.78 14.71 10.40
N GLN A 503 -6.53 13.59 11.08
CA GLN A 503 -7.31 13.15 12.23
C GLN A 503 -6.55 13.32 13.55
N ALA A 504 -5.59 14.25 13.61
CA ALA A 504 -4.70 14.46 14.76
C ALA A 504 -5.45 14.57 16.10
N ALA A 505 -6.61 15.24 16.12
CA ALA A 505 -7.43 15.44 17.32
C ALA A 505 -8.01 14.13 17.89
N ARG A 506 -8.06 13.05 17.09
CA ARG A 506 -8.51 11.71 17.49
C ARG A 506 -7.34 10.75 17.68
N SER A 507 -6.39 10.76 16.75
CA SER A 507 -5.23 9.87 16.75
C SER A 507 -4.27 10.15 17.89
N LEU A 508 -3.96 11.42 18.17
CA LEU A 508 -2.98 11.76 19.21
C LEU A 508 -3.46 11.35 20.61
N PRO A 509 -4.71 11.66 21.03
CA PRO A 509 -5.22 11.19 22.32
C PRO A 509 -5.37 9.67 22.40
N PHE A 510 -5.69 8.99 21.30
CA PHE A 510 -5.80 7.53 21.27
C PHE A 510 -4.49 6.85 21.71
N PHE A 511 -3.37 7.19 21.07
CA PHE A 511 -2.07 6.61 21.42
C PHE A 511 -1.58 7.07 22.79
N ALA A 512 -1.79 8.34 23.14
CA ALA A 512 -1.42 8.87 24.47
C ALA A 512 -2.21 8.20 25.60
N GLY A 513 -3.50 7.89 25.39
CA GLY A 513 -4.35 7.18 26.33
C GLY A 513 -3.91 5.73 26.58
N ARG A 514 -3.22 5.13 25.61
CA ARG A 514 -2.58 3.81 25.71
C ARG A 514 -1.14 3.85 26.25
N GLY A 515 -0.64 5.03 26.59
CA GLY A 515 0.67 5.23 27.19
C GLY A 515 1.83 5.32 26.20
N HIS A 516 1.58 5.35 24.89
CA HIS A 516 2.64 5.45 23.90
C HIS A 516 3.25 6.85 23.85
N ARG A 517 4.57 6.88 23.64
CA ARG A 517 5.27 8.09 23.17
C ARG A 517 5.08 8.23 21.67
N GLN A 518 5.16 9.45 21.17
CA GLN A 518 4.85 9.79 19.80
C GLN A 518 5.90 10.72 19.19
N ILE A 519 6.24 10.44 17.93
CA ILE A 519 7.01 11.33 17.05
C ILE A 519 6.10 11.62 15.86
N LEU A 520 5.90 12.90 15.51
CA LEU A 520 5.01 13.27 14.41
C LEU A 520 5.79 13.26 13.09
N ALA A 521 5.25 12.69 12.01
CA ALA A 521 5.82 12.71 10.67
C ALA A 521 5.42 14.00 9.95
N GLY A 522 6.08 15.11 10.32
CA GLY A 522 5.54 16.46 10.18
C GLY A 522 5.55 17.09 8.78
N TYR A 523 6.43 16.67 7.88
CA TYR A 523 6.47 17.18 6.49
C TYR A 523 5.82 16.16 5.54
N TYR A 524 5.23 16.64 4.44
CA TYR A 524 4.56 15.79 3.44
C TYR A 524 4.60 16.47 2.06
N ASP A 525 5.80 16.86 1.61
CA ASP A 525 6.09 17.40 0.26
C ASP A 525 5.29 18.65 -0.17
N GLY A 526 4.68 19.34 0.79
CA GLY A 526 3.89 20.56 0.63
C GLY A 526 4.52 21.76 1.35
N ASP A 527 3.68 22.70 1.81
CA ASP A 527 4.17 23.86 2.58
C ASP A 527 4.60 23.44 4.00
N PRO A 528 5.88 23.66 4.40
CA PRO A 528 6.37 23.36 5.75
C PRO A 528 5.55 23.98 6.89
N ALA A 529 4.85 25.09 6.65
CA ALA A 529 4.04 25.73 7.68
C ALA A 529 2.78 24.93 8.04
N ALA A 530 2.34 23.99 7.22
CA ALA A 530 1.17 23.15 7.50
C ALA A 530 1.31 22.36 8.82
N THR A 531 2.54 21.96 9.16
CA THR A 531 2.88 21.23 10.39
C THR A 531 2.58 21.99 11.67
N LEU A 532 2.58 23.33 11.63
CA LEU A 532 2.30 24.15 12.82
C LEU A 532 0.90 23.89 13.38
N ARG A 533 -0.10 23.65 12.51
CA ARG A 533 -1.47 23.31 12.96
C ARG A 533 -1.51 21.97 13.68
N TRP A 534 -0.69 21.02 13.26
CA TRP A 534 -0.60 19.72 13.90
C TRP A 534 0.08 19.81 15.27
N LEU A 535 1.16 20.59 15.39
CA LEU A 535 1.78 20.86 16.69
C LEU A 535 0.85 21.62 17.64
N GLU A 536 0.01 22.52 17.15
CA GLU A 536 -1.03 23.16 17.95
C GLU A 536 -2.02 22.11 18.49
N THR A 537 -2.46 21.17 17.65
CA THR A 537 -3.36 20.08 18.06
C THR A 537 -2.68 19.12 19.06
N ALA A 538 -1.36 18.92 18.93
CA ALA A 538 -0.57 18.13 19.86
C ALA A 538 -0.33 18.83 21.21
N ARG A 539 -0.59 20.14 21.32
CA ARG A 539 -0.39 20.88 22.56
C ARG A 539 -1.29 20.32 23.66
N GLY A 540 -0.68 19.92 24.76
CA GLY A 540 -1.38 19.30 25.90
C GLY A 540 -1.57 17.78 25.78
N VAL A 541 -1.26 17.17 24.63
CA VAL A 541 -1.21 15.71 24.51
C VAL A 541 0.07 15.19 25.15
N ARG A 542 -0.07 14.27 26.11
CA ARG A 542 1.08 13.63 26.77
C ARG A 542 1.81 12.71 25.80
N GLY A 543 3.14 12.63 25.92
CA GLY A 543 3.95 11.65 25.20
C GLY A 543 4.39 12.08 23.80
N VAL A 544 3.96 13.23 23.28
CA VAL A 544 4.53 13.79 22.04
C VAL A 544 5.92 14.36 22.34
N GLU A 545 6.96 13.72 21.82
CA GLU A 545 8.37 14.03 22.14
C GLU A 545 9.23 14.34 20.92
N GLY A 546 8.67 14.27 19.71
CA GLY A 546 9.43 14.52 18.50
C GLY A 546 8.64 14.87 17.27
N LEU A 547 9.40 15.25 16.25
CA LEU A 547 8.93 15.59 14.91
C LEU A 547 9.98 15.13 13.89
N MET A 548 9.53 14.56 12.79
CA MET A 548 10.34 14.06 11.69
C MET A 548 10.00 14.78 10.39
N TYR A 549 10.99 15.38 9.73
CA TYR A 549 10.88 15.83 8.35
C TYR A 549 10.75 14.59 7.45
N THR A 550 9.55 14.36 6.91
CA THR A 550 9.22 13.17 6.12
C THR A 550 8.94 13.61 4.69
N THR A 551 9.68 13.08 3.71
CA THR A 551 9.47 13.36 2.29
C THR A 551 9.37 12.04 1.55
N TRP A 552 8.40 11.97 0.62
CA TRP A 552 8.17 10.84 -0.27
C TRP A 552 8.59 11.17 -1.70
N ALA A 553 8.75 12.47 -2.00
CA ALA A 553 9.21 12.98 -3.29
C ALA A 553 10.70 13.37 -3.32
N ASN A 554 11.47 13.00 -2.29
CA ASN A 554 12.87 13.41 -2.11
C ASN A 554 13.09 14.93 -2.18
N ARG A 555 12.10 15.70 -1.71
CA ARG A 555 12.18 17.16 -1.63
C ARG A 555 12.86 17.51 -0.32
N TYR A 556 14.15 17.86 -0.40
CA TYR A 556 14.95 18.30 0.76
C TYR A 556 15.28 19.79 0.74
N ASP A 557 14.76 20.56 -0.22
CA ASP A 557 15.01 22.00 -0.32
C ASP A 557 14.33 22.80 0.80
N ASP A 558 13.25 22.24 1.37
CA ASP A 558 12.53 22.83 2.50
C ASP A 558 13.11 22.44 3.87
N LEU A 559 14.19 21.64 3.92
CA LEU A 559 14.73 21.05 5.16
C LEU A 559 15.08 22.10 6.22
N GLU A 560 15.81 23.16 5.83
CA GLU A 560 16.21 24.26 6.70
C GLU A 560 15.02 25.16 7.04
N ARG A 561 14.12 25.39 6.08
CA ARG A 561 12.90 26.20 6.30
C ARG A 561 12.00 25.54 7.34
N PHE A 562 11.77 24.24 7.21
CA PHE A 562 11.01 23.44 8.18
C PHE A 562 11.65 23.51 9.57
N ALA A 563 12.97 23.32 9.66
CA ALA A 563 13.72 23.45 10.92
C ALA A 563 13.58 24.84 11.54
N GLY A 564 13.74 25.90 10.74
CA GLY A 564 13.66 27.29 11.19
C GLY A 564 12.29 27.67 11.76
N LEU A 565 11.21 27.04 11.26
CA LEU A 565 9.85 27.22 11.76
C LEU A 565 9.62 26.51 13.11
N LEU A 566 10.27 25.36 13.34
CA LEU A 566 9.81 24.39 14.35
C LEU A 566 10.79 24.19 15.51
N TRP A 567 12.09 24.40 15.30
CA TRP A 567 13.11 24.18 16.35
C TRP A 567 13.35 25.40 17.23
N ARG A 568 12.86 26.57 16.82
CA ARG A 568 12.96 27.78 17.62
C ARG A 568 12.04 27.66 18.85
N PRO A 569 12.50 28.04 20.05
CA PRO A 569 11.60 28.12 21.20
C PRO A 569 10.47 29.10 20.87
N ALA A 570 9.25 28.78 21.28
CA ALA A 570 8.13 29.71 21.19
C ALA A 570 8.58 31.08 21.78
N PRO A 571 8.31 32.21 21.12
CA PRO A 571 8.66 33.51 21.69
C PRO A 571 8.04 33.63 23.08
N LYS A 572 8.87 34.10 24.02
CA LYS A 572 8.56 34.23 25.45
C LYS A 572 7.30 35.05 25.70
#